data_AF-A0A7V5MRX8-F1
#
_entry.id   AF-A0A7V5MRX8-F1
#
_cell.length_a   1.000
_cell.length_b   1.000
_cell.length_c   1.000
_cell.angle_alpha   90.00
_cell.angle_beta   90.00
_cell.angle_gamma   90.00
#
_symmetry.space_group_name_H-M   'P 1'
#
loop_
_entity.id
_entity.type
_entity.pdbx_description
1 polymer ?
#
loop_
_entity_poly.entity_id
_entity_poly.type
_entity_poly.pdbx_seq_one_letter_code
_entity_poly.pdbx_strand_id
1 'polypeptide(L)'
;MRSGFDAEPGSLALYQGTRRGFKESGRSNRTMKKGKKIGQMTAVLAFAFAAEAGAATVFAPTDGDVNFILGTFDSQTMLAMFDDSDTGFAGPWLEIPVPQTITFSGPDPSGDWVATNESSASITLSDSNHFILAISTDNGSTWLGDSSVYSLGANSWMITFPGSDSVVQVDARVVPVPAAVWLFGSGLVGLVAVARRSRHPRR
;
A
#
# COMPACT_ATOMS: atom_id res chain seq x y z
N MET A 1 9.09 -27.59 -47.59
CA MET A 1 10.11 -26.87 -46.81
C MET A 1 9.55 -26.80 -45.37
N ARG A 2 9.78 -27.76 -44.45
CA ARG A 2 10.98 -27.98 -43.59
C ARG A 2 11.66 -26.64 -43.26
N SER A 3 11.85 -26.20 -42.02
CA SER A 3 12.08 -26.83 -40.71
C SER A 3 11.78 -25.77 -39.63
N GLY A 4 11.26 -26.09 -38.45
CA GLY A 4 12.04 -26.59 -37.30
C GLY A 4 12.49 -25.40 -36.44
N PHE A 5 11.81 -25.17 -35.31
CA PHE A 5 12.27 -24.24 -34.26
C PHE A 5 12.37 -25.04 -32.97
N ASP A 6 13.61 -25.35 -32.61
CA ASP A 6 13.99 -26.17 -31.47
C ASP A 6 13.84 -25.40 -30.16
N ALA A 7 13.27 -26.09 -29.17
CA ALA A 7 13.15 -25.62 -27.81
C ALA A 7 14.46 -25.91 -27.05
N GLU A 8 15.02 -24.88 -26.42
CA GLU A 8 16.15 -24.98 -25.49
C GLU A 8 15.63 -25.20 -24.05
N PRO A 9 16.02 -26.28 -23.35
CA PRO A 9 15.71 -26.47 -21.93
C PRO A 9 16.79 -25.83 -21.04
N GLY A 10 16.44 -24.68 -20.45
CA GLY A 10 17.27 -23.96 -19.47
C GLY A 10 17.35 -24.66 -18.11
N SER A 11 18.45 -25.38 -17.92
CA SER A 11 19.09 -25.89 -16.70
C SER A 11 18.66 -25.26 -15.35
N LEU A 12 18.05 -26.08 -14.50
CA LEU A 12 17.80 -25.80 -13.07
C LEU A 12 19.07 -26.05 -12.25
N ALA A 13 19.72 -24.98 -11.80
CA ALA A 13 20.82 -25.05 -10.84
C ALA A 13 20.29 -25.27 -9.42
N LEU A 14 20.40 -26.52 -8.96
CA LEU A 14 20.11 -27.01 -7.62
C LEU A 14 21.12 -26.40 -6.61
N TYR A 15 20.71 -25.39 -5.83
CA TYR A 15 21.53 -24.87 -4.73
C TYR A 15 21.31 -25.68 -3.45
N GLN A 16 22.24 -26.61 -3.17
CA GLN A 16 22.30 -27.32 -1.88
C GLN A 16 23.05 -26.48 -0.84
N GLY A 17 22.29 -25.75 -0.02
CA GLY A 17 22.80 -24.99 1.12
C GLY A 17 22.93 -25.85 2.38
N THR A 18 24.17 -26.05 2.80
CA THR A 18 24.69 -26.85 3.92
C THR A 18 24.03 -26.56 5.28
N ARG A 19 23.48 -27.60 5.91
CA ARG A 19 23.10 -27.63 7.33
C ARG A 19 24.34 -27.52 8.23
N ARG A 20 24.48 -26.42 8.98
CA ARG A 20 25.40 -26.34 10.12
C ARG A 20 24.69 -26.82 11.38
N GLY A 21 25.27 -27.85 11.99
CA GLY A 21 24.81 -28.45 13.23
C GLY A 21 24.93 -27.47 14.40
N PHE A 22 23.81 -27.22 15.06
CA PHE A 22 23.78 -26.66 16.40
C PHE A 22 23.89 -27.82 17.41
N LYS A 23 24.91 -27.74 18.25
CA LYS A 23 25.30 -28.75 19.23
C LYS A 23 24.53 -28.48 20.53
N GLU A 24 23.43 -29.19 20.75
CA GLU A 24 22.74 -29.19 22.04
C GLU A 24 23.63 -29.81 23.12
N SER A 25 23.96 -29.01 24.14
CA SER A 25 24.65 -29.48 25.34
C SER A 25 23.62 -30.12 26.28
N GLY A 26 23.95 -31.34 26.70
CA GLY A 26 23.05 -32.18 27.47
C GLY A 26 22.75 -31.64 28.86
N ARG A 27 21.53 -31.92 29.31
CA ARG A 27 21.22 -31.99 30.74
C ARG A 27 20.25 -33.14 31.04
N SER A 28 20.80 -34.05 31.84
CA SER A 28 20.15 -34.79 32.91
C SER A 28 19.22 -35.95 32.54
N ASN A 29 19.80 -37.15 32.70
CA ASN A 29 19.09 -38.41 32.89
C ASN A 29 18.11 -38.34 34.06
N ARG A 30 16.81 -38.45 33.76
CA ARG A 30 15.81 -38.96 34.71
C ARG A 30 15.21 -40.24 34.14
N THR A 31 15.68 -41.35 34.68
CA THR A 31 15.08 -42.68 34.59
C THR A 31 13.64 -42.64 35.08
N MET A 32 12.66 -42.89 34.21
CA MET A 32 11.34 -43.36 34.63
C MET A 32 10.78 -44.43 33.68
N LYS A 33 10.71 -45.63 34.26
CA LYS A 33 9.66 -46.67 34.18
C LYS A 33 9.01 -46.98 32.81
N LYS A 34 9.27 -48.22 32.37
CA LYS A 34 8.52 -48.97 31.34
C LYS A 34 7.01 -48.84 31.55
N GLY A 35 6.32 -48.32 30.55
CA GLY A 35 4.86 -48.31 30.45
C GLY A 35 4.41 -48.47 29.01
N LYS A 36 3.77 -49.61 28.74
CA LYS A 36 2.66 -49.85 27.79
C LYS A 36 2.84 -49.38 26.33
N LYS A 37 2.92 -50.37 25.42
CA LYS A 37 2.80 -50.19 23.97
C LYS A 37 1.46 -49.51 23.64
N ILE A 38 1.51 -48.26 23.19
CA ILE A 38 0.39 -47.51 22.62
C ILE A 38 0.66 -47.43 21.11
N GLY A 39 -0.34 -47.87 20.33
CA GLY A 39 -0.26 -47.95 18.88
C GLY A 39 0.15 -46.62 18.26
N GLN A 40 1.06 -46.69 17.30
CA GLN A 40 1.41 -45.58 16.42
C GLN A 40 0.20 -45.27 15.54
N MET A 41 -0.67 -44.37 16.00
CA MET A 41 -1.57 -43.64 15.11
C MET A 41 -0.72 -42.58 14.40
N THR A 42 -0.35 -42.88 13.15
CA THR A 42 0.21 -41.91 12.22
C THR A 42 -0.87 -40.89 11.89
N ALA A 43 -0.98 -39.84 12.70
CA ALA A 43 -1.79 -38.68 12.38
C ALA A 43 -1.10 -37.91 11.24
N VAL A 44 -1.64 -38.04 10.03
CA VAL A 44 -1.31 -37.16 8.91
C VAL A 44 -1.84 -35.78 9.28
N LEU A 45 -0.97 -34.94 9.83
CA LEU A 45 -1.25 -33.54 10.10
C LEU A 45 -1.22 -32.81 8.75
N ALA A 46 -2.34 -32.84 8.04
CA ALA A 46 -2.55 -32.02 6.86
C ALA A 46 -2.61 -30.55 7.31
N PHE A 47 -1.48 -29.85 7.21
CA PHE A 47 -1.47 -28.39 7.26
C PHE A 47 -2.19 -27.90 5.99
N ALA A 48 -3.49 -27.64 6.11
CA ALA A 48 -4.14 -26.73 5.20
C ALA A 48 -3.46 -25.37 5.41
N PHE A 49 -2.63 -24.96 4.46
CA PHE A 49 -2.34 -23.55 4.29
C PHE A 49 -3.68 -22.92 3.92
N ALA A 50 -4.41 -22.42 4.92
CA ALA A 50 -5.40 -21.41 4.65
C ALA A 50 -4.61 -20.28 3.98
N ALA A 51 -4.87 -20.04 2.69
CA ALA A 51 -4.52 -18.76 2.12
C ALA A 51 -5.20 -17.74 3.03
N GLU A 52 -4.42 -16.99 3.81
CA GLU A 52 -4.90 -15.74 4.33
C GLU A 52 -5.27 -14.95 3.08
N ALA A 53 -6.56 -14.92 2.75
CA ALA A 53 -7.10 -13.83 1.97
C ALA A 53 -6.75 -12.60 2.79
N GLY A 54 -5.66 -11.93 2.40
CA GLY A 54 -5.29 -10.64 2.96
C GLY A 54 -6.53 -9.79 2.81
N ALA A 55 -7.19 -9.52 3.93
CA ALA A 55 -8.36 -8.67 3.91
C ALA A 55 -7.84 -7.31 3.48
N ALA A 56 -8.19 -6.93 2.25
CA ALA A 56 -8.02 -5.59 1.78
C ALA A 56 -8.51 -4.63 2.87
N THR A 57 -7.65 -3.69 3.25
CA THR A 57 -8.09 -2.69 4.22
C THR A 57 -9.03 -1.74 3.50
N VAL A 58 -10.20 -1.56 4.09
CA VAL A 58 -11.24 -0.70 3.55
C VAL A 58 -10.94 0.73 4.00
N PHE A 59 -10.79 1.65 3.04
CA PHE A 59 -10.48 3.07 3.27
C PHE A 59 -11.71 3.94 3.12
N ALA A 60 -11.73 5.10 3.79
CA ALA A 60 -12.75 6.13 3.63
C ALA A 60 -12.09 7.52 3.61
N PRO A 61 -12.44 8.42 2.67
CA PRO A 61 -11.95 9.80 2.68
C PRO A 61 -12.47 10.56 3.90
N THR A 62 -11.64 11.40 4.54
CA THR A 62 -12.08 12.21 5.68
C THR A 62 -12.55 13.62 5.31
N ASP A 63 -12.13 14.17 4.17
CA ASP A 63 -12.43 15.56 3.78
C ASP A 63 -13.06 15.73 2.38
N GLY A 64 -13.42 14.63 1.72
CA GLY A 64 -14.10 14.60 0.42
C GLY A 64 -13.17 14.39 -0.77
N ASP A 65 -11.86 14.47 -0.57
CA ASP A 65 -10.83 14.13 -1.56
C ASP A 65 -9.82 13.14 -0.94
N VAL A 66 -8.99 12.50 -1.75
CA VAL A 66 -7.82 11.72 -1.30
C VAL A 66 -6.64 12.03 -2.21
N ASN A 67 -5.49 12.35 -1.62
CA ASN A 67 -4.26 12.57 -2.38
C ASN A 67 -3.36 11.32 -2.29
N PHE A 68 -2.93 10.84 -3.45
CA PHE A 68 -2.00 9.73 -3.55
C PHE A 68 -0.62 10.24 -3.93
N ILE A 69 0.31 10.18 -2.98
CA ILE A 69 1.71 10.58 -3.17
C ILE A 69 2.56 9.33 -3.04
N LEU A 70 2.69 8.60 -4.14
CA LEU A 70 3.52 7.40 -4.15
C LEU A 70 4.95 7.73 -4.54
N GLY A 71 5.87 6.87 -4.13
CA GLY A 71 7.19 6.80 -4.72
C GLY A 71 7.12 6.36 -6.19
N THR A 72 8.27 6.30 -6.84
CA THR A 72 8.39 5.72 -8.17
C THR A 72 8.02 4.24 -8.15
N PHE A 73 6.91 3.91 -8.80
CA PHE A 73 6.65 2.58 -9.31
C PHE A 73 7.58 2.25 -10.47
N ASP A 74 7.77 0.96 -10.76
CA ASP A 74 8.28 0.59 -12.08
C ASP A 74 7.28 0.99 -13.17
N SER A 75 7.72 1.01 -14.43
CA SER A 75 6.86 1.44 -15.54
C SER A 75 5.69 0.48 -15.86
N GLN A 76 5.55 -0.63 -15.13
CA GLN A 76 4.53 -1.65 -15.37
C GLN A 76 3.53 -1.76 -14.20
N THR A 77 3.82 -1.13 -13.07
CA THR A 77 2.96 -1.19 -11.90
C THR A 77 1.85 -0.15 -12.00
N MET A 78 0.61 -0.62 -11.93
CA MET A 78 -0.59 0.19 -11.88
C MET A 78 -1.14 0.20 -10.46
N LEU A 79 -1.60 1.36 -9.99
CA LEU A 79 -2.44 1.49 -8.79
C LEU A 79 -3.89 1.64 -9.25
N ALA A 80 -4.80 0.92 -8.61
CA ALA A 80 -6.23 1.09 -8.84
C ALA A 80 -7.04 1.08 -7.55
N MET A 81 -8.19 1.72 -7.64
CA MET A 81 -9.24 1.77 -6.61
C MET A 81 -10.42 0.90 -7.04
N PHE A 82 -10.93 0.13 -6.10
CA PHE A 82 -12.08 -0.77 -6.24
C PHE A 82 -13.15 -0.41 -5.22
N ASP A 83 -14.39 -0.75 -5.54
CA ASP A 83 -15.50 -0.79 -4.59
C ASP A 83 -15.18 -1.74 -3.43
N ASP A 84 -15.57 -1.41 -2.20
CA ASP A 84 -15.27 -2.23 -1.02
C ASP A 84 -16.00 -3.58 -1.02
N SER A 85 -17.05 -3.72 -1.82
CA SER A 85 -17.71 -5.00 -2.10
C SER A 85 -16.94 -5.90 -3.06
N ASP A 86 -16.04 -5.37 -3.90
CA ASP A 86 -15.25 -6.12 -4.89
C ASP A 86 -13.93 -6.66 -4.33
N THR A 87 -14.05 -7.50 -3.30
CA THR A 87 -12.89 -8.19 -2.68
C THR A 87 -12.18 -9.18 -3.61
N GLY A 88 -12.77 -9.49 -4.77
CA GLY A 88 -12.21 -10.37 -5.80
C GLY A 88 -11.45 -9.63 -6.90
N PHE A 89 -11.45 -8.29 -6.91
CA PHE A 89 -10.82 -7.45 -7.93
C PHE A 89 -11.25 -7.80 -9.36
N ALA A 90 -12.51 -8.18 -9.54
CA ALA A 90 -13.06 -8.64 -10.83
C ALA A 90 -14.06 -7.65 -11.45
N GLY A 91 -14.51 -6.67 -10.66
CA GLY A 91 -15.42 -5.60 -11.05
C GLY A 91 -14.70 -4.44 -11.72
N PRO A 92 -15.42 -3.33 -11.96
CA PRO A 92 -14.83 -2.08 -12.43
C PRO A 92 -13.79 -1.56 -11.44
N TRP A 93 -12.76 -0.88 -11.96
CA TRP A 93 -11.76 -0.19 -11.16
C TRP A 93 -11.51 1.21 -11.71
N LEU A 94 -11.01 2.09 -10.84
CA LEU A 94 -10.47 3.38 -11.22
C LEU A 94 -8.95 3.31 -11.20
N GLU A 95 -8.30 3.41 -12.35
CA GLU A 95 -6.85 3.57 -12.44
C GLU A 95 -6.43 4.92 -11.84
N ILE A 96 -5.39 4.89 -11.01
CA ILE A 96 -4.82 6.07 -10.35
C ILE A 96 -3.41 6.30 -10.91
N PRO A 97 -3.26 7.15 -11.95
CA PRO A 97 -1.99 7.78 -12.30
C PRO A 97 -1.39 8.52 -11.12
N VAL A 98 -0.06 8.57 -11.01
CA VAL A 98 0.58 9.08 -9.79
C VAL A 98 1.69 10.07 -10.16
N PRO A 99 1.80 11.20 -9.45
CA PRO A 99 0.95 11.65 -8.34
C PRO A 99 -0.39 12.22 -8.82
N GLN A 100 -1.46 12.01 -8.07
CA GLN A 100 -2.81 12.50 -8.45
C GLN A 100 -3.74 12.64 -7.23
N THR A 101 -4.73 13.52 -7.37
CA THR A 101 -5.87 13.66 -6.46
C THR A 101 -7.09 12.91 -6.98
N ILE A 102 -7.78 12.19 -6.09
CA ILE A 102 -9.08 11.59 -6.34
C ILE A 102 -10.15 12.38 -5.58
N THR A 103 -11.21 12.77 -6.28
CA THR A 103 -12.34 13.51 -5.72
C THR A 103 -13.56 12.62 -5.60
N PHE A 104 -14.29 12.75 -4.49
CA PHE A 104 -15.50 12.00 -4.23
C PHE A 104 -16.73 12.90 -4.32
N SER A 105 -17.76 12.45 -5.02
CA SER A 105 -19.06 13.11 -5.14
C SER A 105 -20.16 12.15 -4.68
N GLY A 106 -21.01 12.57 -3.75
CA GLY A 106 -22.09 11.74 -3.21
C GLY A 106 -22.45 12.08 -1.75
N PRO A 107 -23.28 11.25 -1.10
CA PRO A 107 -24.02 10.16 -1.72
C PRO A 107 -25.14 10.71 -2.61
N ASP A 108 -25.47 10.00 -3.67
CA ASP A 108 -26.67 10.24 -4.45
C ASP A 108 -27.93 9.66 -3.73
N PRO A 109 -29.15 9.74 -4.31
CA PRO A 109 -30.33 9.17 -3.68
C PRO A 109 -30.33 7.64 -3.52
N SER A 110 -29.50 6.88 -4.24
CA SER A 110 -29.32 5.44 -3.98
C SER A 110 -28.35 5.17 -2.83
N GLY A 111 -27.55 6.16 -2.43
CA GLY A 111 -26.53 6.00 -1.39
C GLY A 111 -25.12 5.83 -1.96
N ASP A 112 -24.99 5.88 -3.28
CA ASP A 112 -23.74 5.61 -3.97
C ASP A 112 -22.87 6.85 -4.06
N TRP A 113 -21.56 6.62 -4.12
CA TRP A 113 -20.55 7.65 -4.28
C TRP A 113 -19.83 7.50 -5.62
N VAL A 114 -19.34 8.60 -6.17
CA VAL A 114 -18.55 8.61 -7.40
C VAL A 114 -17.16 9.11 -7.08
N ALA A 115 -16.15 8.27 -7.27
CA ALA A 115 -14.75 8.66 -7.20
C ALA A 115 -14.27 9.03 -8.61
N THR A 116 -13.61 10.19 -8.76
CA THR A 116 -13.15 10.73 -10.05
C THR A 116 -11.68 11.13 -9.97
N ASN A 117 -10.91 10.82 -11.00
CA ASN A 117 -9.49 11.21 -11.11
C ASN A 117 -9.30 12.44 -12.03
N GLU A 118 -8.09 13.02 -12.08
CA GLU A 118 -7.79 14.21 -12.91
C GLU A 118 -7.94 13.95 -14.43
N SER A 119 -7.84 12.70 -14.86
CA SER A 119 -8.11 12.30 -16.26
C SER A 119 -9.61 12.22 -16.57
N SER A 120 -10.47 12.60 -15.62
CA SER A 120 -11.94 12.50 -15.70
C SER A 120 -12.47 11.07 -15.82
N ALA A 121 -11.68 10.06 -15.45
CA ALA A 121 -12.18 8.70 -15.28
C ALA A 121 -12.87 8.59 -13.91
N SER A 122 -13.91 7.75 -13.82
CA SER A 122 -14.71 7.61 -12.61
C SER A 122 -15.13 6.17 -12.34
N ILE A 123 -15.32 5.85 -11.06
CA ILE A 123 -15.97 4.62 -10.58
C ILE A 123 -17.12 4.98 -9.63
N THR A 124 -18.14 4.12 -9.57
CA THR A 124 -19.20 4.17 -8.58
C THR A 124 -18.84 3.25 -7.42
N LEU A 125 -18.92 3.77 -6.19
CA LEU A 125 -18.77 3.04 -4.94
C LEU A 125 -20.16 2.85 -4.34
N SER A 126 -20.56 1.59 -4.20
CA SER A 126 -21.92 1.18 -3.91
C SER A 126 -22.19 1.28 -2.41
N ASP A 127 -23.32 1.90 -2.04
CA ASP A 127 -23.80 1.99 -0.65
C ASP A 127 -22.85 2.69 0.36
N SER A 128 -21.64 3.10 -0.04
CA SER A 128 -20.63 3.71 0.84
C SER A 128 -19.60 4.56 0.09
N ASN A 129 -18.86 5.42 0.82
CA ASN A 129 -17.67 6.10 0.28
C ASN A 129 -16.39 5.28 0.52
N HIS A 130 -16.54 4.01 0.86
CA HIS A 130 -15.42 3.16 1.14
C HIS A 130 -14.84 2.56 -0.13
N PHE A 131 -13.55 2.23 -0.09
CA PHE A 131 -12.86 1.63 -1.23
C PHE A 131 -11.71 0.74 -0.78
N ILE A 132 -11.25 -0.09 -1.72
CA ILE A 132 -10.07 -0.92 -1.59
C ILE A 132 -9.02 -0.44 -2.59
N LEU A 133 -7.74 -0.57 -2.23
CA LEU A 133 -6.62 -0.35 -3.14
C LEU A 133 -5.98 -1.67 -3.55
N ALA A 134 -5.60 -1.76 -4.82
CA ALA A 134 -4.81 -2.86 -5.32
C ALA A 134 -3.75 -2.37 -6.30
N ILE A 135 -2.67 -3.13 -6.39
CA ILE A 135 -1.64 -2.94 -7.42
C ILE A 135 -1.67 -4.07 -8.43
N SER A 136 -1.26 -3.77 -9.66
CA SER A 136 -1.03 -4.77 -10.70
C SER A 136 0.35 -4.54 -11.30
N THR A 137 1.15 -5.60 -11.45
CA THR A 137 2.48 -5.57 -12.09
C THR A 137 2.48 -6.13 -13.51
N ASP A 138 1.30 -6.51 -14.01
CA ASP A 138 1.08 -7.16 -15.30
C ASP A 138 0.01 -6.42 -16.14
N ASN A 139 0.02 -5.09 -16.04
CA ASN A 139 -0.87 -4.17 -16.75
C ASN A 139 -2.36 -4.47 -16.53
N GLY A 140 -2.75 -4.75 -15.29
CA GLY A 140 -4.14 -4.97 -14.88
C GLY A 140 -4.66 -6.38 -15.09
N SER A 141 -3.79 -7.36 -15.41
CA SER A 141 -4.23 -8.75 -15.62
C SER A 141 -4.47 -9.48 -14.30
N THR A 142 -3.67 -9.18 -13.28
CA THR A 142 -3.83 -9.64 -11.90
C THR A 142 -3.70 -8.48 -10.93
N TRP A 143 -4.50 -8.52 -9.87
CA TRP A 143 -4.54 -7.51 -8.82
C TRP A 143 -4.11 -8.11 -7.50
N LEU A 144 -3.20 -7.42 -6.82
CA LEU A 144 -2.78 -7.70 -5.47
C LEU A 144 -3.33 -6.60 -4.57
N GLY A 145 -4.35 -6.95 -3.78
CA GLY A 145 -4.88 -6.07 -2.74
C GLY A 145 -3.82 -5.68 -1.73
N ASP A 146 -4.03 -4.58 -1.03
CA ASP A 146 -3.19 -4.21 0.09
C ASP A 146 -3.20 -5.29 1.19
N SER A 147 -2.09 -5.39 1.92
CA SER A 147 -1.88 -6.40 2.98
C SER A 147 -1.83 -5.80 4.38
N SER A 148 -1.49 -4.52 4.49
CA SER A 148 -1.51 -3.80 5.75
C SER A 148 -1.54 -2.30 5.52
N VAL A 149 -2.19 -1.62 6.46
CA VAL A 149 -2.22 -0.16 6.54
C VAL A 149 -1.88 0.25 7.93
N TYR A 150 -0.98 1.23 8.02
CA TYR A 150 -0.63 1.81 9.30
C TYR A 150 -0.54 3.33 9.19
N SER A 151 -1.05 4.01 10.20
CA SER A 151 -1.02 5.47 10.24
C SER A 151 0.39 5.96 10.56
N LEU A 152 0.86 6.93 9.77
CA LEU A 152 2.08 7.70 10.02
C LEU A 152 1.80 8.98 10.84
N GLY A 153 0.53 9.25 11.16
CA GLY A 153 0.08 10.51 11.76
C GLY A 153 -0.21 11.59 10.71
N ALA A 154 -0.79 12.72 11.15
CA ALA A 154 -1.11 13.88 10.29
C ALA A 154 -1.87 13.53 9.00
N ASN A 155 -2.83 12.60 9.09
CA ASN A 155 -3.59 12.07 7.94
C ASN A 155 -2.69 11.49 6.84
N SER A 156 -1.63 10.81 7.24
CA SER A 156 -0.82 9.99 6.34
C SER A 156 -0.87 8.54 6.80
N TRP A 157 -0.90 7.64 5.83
CA TRP A 157 -0.86 6.21 6.03
C TRP A 157 0.18 5.62 5.10
N MET A 158 0.87 4.58 5.58
CA MET A 158 1.62 3.71 4.69
C MET A 158 0.83 2.43 4.47
N ILE A 159 0.74 2.07 3.20
CA ILE A 159 0.02 0.94 2.65
C ILE A 159 1.07 -0.02 2.11
N THR A 160 0.98 -1.29 2.50
CA THR A 160 1.93 -2.31 2.04
C THR A 160 1.20 -3.31 1.17
N PHE A 161 1.74 -3.63 0.00
CA PHE A 161 1.20 -4.64 -0.90
C PHE A 161 2.03 -5.93 -0.82
N PRO A 162 1.41 -7.12 -0.96
CA PRO A 162 2.15 -8.37 -1.01
C PRO A 162 3.21 -8.36 -2.12
N GLY A 163 4.47 -8.59 -1.76
CA GLY A 163 5.56 -8.75 -2.73
C GLY A 163 5.98 -7.46 -3.47
N SER A 164 5.55 -6.29 -3.00
CA SER A 164 5.92 -4.99 -3.58
C SER A 164 6.35 -3.99 -2.50
N ASP A 165 6.91 -2.86 -2.93
CA ASP A 165 7.28 -1.74 -2.06
C ASP A 165 6.04 -1.06 -1.46
N SER A 166 6.25 -0.32 -0.37
CA SER A 166 5.18 0.36 0.34
C SER A 166 4.87 1.74 -0.25
N VAL A 167 3.61 2.09 -0.10
CA VAL A 167 2.94 3.26 -0.66
C VAL A 167 2.59 4.22 0.46
N VAL A 168 2.79 5.52 0.27
CA VAL A 168 2.30 6.53 1.22
C VAL A 168 1.04 7.17 0.66
N GLN A 169 -0.09 6.96 1.33
CA GLN A 169 -1.31 7.71 1.11
C GLN A 169 -1.32 8.93 2.02
N VAL A 170 -1.75 10.07 1.49
CA VAL A 170 -1.84 11.32 2.23
C VAL A 170 -3.24 11.91 2.04
N ASP A 171 -4.08 11.79 3.05
CA ASP A 171 -5.37 12.49 3.12
C ASP A 171 -5.13 13.90 3.68
N ALA A 172 -4.30 14.67 2.97
CA ALA A 172 -4.02 16.05 3.32
C ALA A 172 -4.84 16.96 2.42
N ARG A 173 -5.72 17.73 3.03
CA ARG A 173 -6.22 18.95 2.42
C ARG A 173 -5.04 19.84 2.05
N VAL A 174 -4.87 20.15 0.77
CA VAL A 174 -3.96 21.23 0.38
C VAL A 174 -4.56 22.53 0.91
N VAL A 175 -4.11 22.96 2.09
CA VAL A 175 -4.50 24.25 2.63
C VAL A 175 -3.78 25.29 1.78
N PRO A 176 -4.50 26.15 1.04
CA PRO A 176 -3.85 27.22 0.30
C PRO A 176 -3.08 28.04 1.31
N VAL A 177 -1.75 28.02 1.24
CA VAL A 177 -0.92 28.89 2.08
C VAL A 177 -1.29 30.30 1.65
N PRO A 178 -1.98 31.09 2.48
CA PRO A 178 -2.52 32.35 2.01
C PRO A 178 -1.37 33.23 1.54
N ALA A 179 -1.58 34.05 0.51
CA ALA A 179 -0.61 35.07 0.07
C ALA A 179 -0.08 35.91 1.26
N ALA A 180 -0.84 35.96 2.36
CA ALA A 180 -0.45 36.48 3.65
C ALA A 180 0.91 35.95 4.16
N VAL A 181 1.30 34.68 3.97
CA VAL A 181 2.62 34.19 4.41
C VAL A 181 3.74 34.87 3.63
N TRP A 182 3.53 35.08 2.34
CA TRP A 182 4.46 35.84 1.50
C TRP A 182 4.51 37.32 1.89
N LEU A 183 3.34 37.92 2.17
CA LEU A 183 3.25 39.30 2.66
C LEU A 183 3.86 39.47 4.05
N PHE A 184 3.70 38.50 4.93
CA PHE A 184 4.30 38.50 6.26
C PHE A 184 5.81 38.37 6.16
N GLY A 185 6.29 37.49 5.28
CA GLY A 185 7.72 37.36 4.97
C GLY A 185 8.31 38.66 4.42
N SER A 186 7.69 39.27 3.40
CA SER A 186 8.19 40.52 2.81
C SER A 186 8.04 41.72 3.76
N GLY A 187 6.96 41.75 4.55
CA GLY A 187 6.70 42.81 5.52
C GLY A 187 7.70 42.78 6.67
N LEU A 188 8.04 41.59 7.17
CA LEU A 188 9.05 41.42 8.22
C LEU A 188 10.45 41.84 7.73
N VAL A 189 10.83 41.41 6.52
CA VAL A 189 12.10 41.85 5.91
C VAL A 189 12.15 43.36 5.73
N GLY A 190 11.04 43.97 5.31
CA GLY A 190 10.89 45.43 5.21
C GLY A 190 11.08 46.13 6.56
N LEU A 191 10.46 45.62 7.62
CA LEU A 191 10.60 46.15 8.99
C LEU A 191 12.03 46.06 9.50
N VAL A 192 12.71 44.93 9.28
CA VAL A 192 14.12 44.74 9.66
C VAL A 192 15.03 45.73 8.93
N ALA A 193 14.78 45.98 7.64
CA ALA A 193 15.54 46.96 6.85
C ALA A 193 15.38 48.38 7.39
N VAL A 194 14.15 48.79 7.75
CA VAL A 194 13.87 50.09 8.35
C VAL A 194 14.55 50.22 9.72
N ALA A 195 14.41 49.21 10.58
CA ALA A 195 14.99 49.21 11.92
C ALA A 195 16.53 49.32 11.92
N ARG A 196 17.20 48.74 10.91
CA ARG A 196 18.66 48.88 10.72
C ARG A 196 19.08 50.30 10.33
N ARG A 197 18.29 50.99 9.51
CA ARG A 197 18.60 52.36 9.05
C ARG A 197 18.57 53.38 10.20
N SER A 198 17.74 53.15 11.21
CA SER A 198 17.53 54.07 12.34
C SER A 198 18.72 54.16 13.31
N ARG A 199 19.71 53.26 13.21
CA ARG A 199 20.86 53.22 14.13
C ARG A 199 22.06 54.07 13.69
N HIS A 200 21.96 54.84 12.60
CA HIS A 200 23.04 55.75 12.23
C HIS A 200 22.97 57.02 13.10
N PRO A 201 23.93 57.24 14.03
CA PRO A 201 23.94 58.42 14.88
C PRO A 201 24.29 59.63 14.01
N ARG A 202 23.43 60.66 14.00
CA ARG A 202 23.84 61.98 13.51
C ARG A 202 24.84 62.54 14.53
N ARG A 203 26.11 62.58 14.12
CA ARG A 203 27.16 63.37 14.76
C ARG A 203 26.98 64.84 14.42
#